data_AF-A0A3D5E5R0-F1
#
_entry.id   AF-A0A3D5E5R0-F1
#
_cell.length_a   1.000
_cell.length_b   1.000
_cell.length_c   1.000
_cell.angle_alpha   90.00
_cell.angle_beta   90.00
_cell.angle_gamma   90.00
#
_symmetry.space_group_name_H-M   'P 1'
#
loop_
_entity.id
_entity.type
_entity.pdbx_description
1 polymer ?
#
loop_
_entity_poly.entity_id
_entity_poly.type
_entity_poly.pdbx_seq_one_letter_code
_entity_poly.pdbx_strand_id
1 'polypeptide(L)'
;MKTLNSHSVKDVSVYSQPVMEIIADLKSRPQLTEKELGALLRRHSHNYDGVFSKNLVIRTYRYLCETGELDPDSQIFQRLRMKPTRTISGVAPVTVLTKPYPCPGKCIFCPTDVRMPKSYLSDEPGAMRAEMHDFDPYEQTNARILTFRDNGHEVDKIELLILGGTWSSYTRDYQEWFVKRCLDAMNGKESNSLVEAQLWNENAVHRNVGLVIETRPDHIDSMEIEWLRYLGVTKVQLGAQSLDDSILMKNNRGHGLLDTKRAMELLRSAGFKIVLHWMPNLLGATPDSDRHDYDVLWSDKSLQPDEIKIYPCSLLSNAELYEYWQRGEYQPYSDEVLIELVAACKLNTPEYCRINRVYRDIPAPNIVVGSTLSNLRQVVQRTLKHRGQKCKCIRCREVRDITFQSDNLILDDLVYETSFSEEHFLSLNTKDGYLAGYLRLSLPIRKNDLNIEAINNAALVRELHVYGAALPIGKYGSDRKTAQHRGLGKRLINNAEKISLQAGFRKIGIIASVGTREYYRARGYKLSGTYMVKETNDKHMKQY
;
A
#
# COMPACT_ATOMS: atom_id res chain seq x y z
N MET A 1 -18.42 31.06 3.05
CA MET A 1 -19.59 30.22 2.70
C MET A 1 -19.33 28.82 3.24
N LYS A 2 -20.28 28.23 3.97
CA LYS A 2 -20.15 26.83 4.43
C LYS A 2 -20.22 25.89 3.22
N THR A 3 -19.52 24.75 3.28
CA THR A 3 -19.60 23.71 2.25
C THR A 3 -20.59 22.64 2.70
N LEU A 4 -21.57 22.32 1.85
CA LEU A 4 -22.49 21.20 2.06
C LEU A 4 -21.77 19.89 1.76
N ASN A 5 -21.36 19.19 2.82
CA ASN A 5 -20.64 17.92 2.75
C ASN A 5 -21.60 16.73 2.85
N SER A 6 -21.22 15.61 2.23
CA SER A 6 -22.05 14.39 2.23
C SER A 6 -22.23 13.76 3.62
N HIS A 7 -21.29 13.96 4.54
CA HIS A 7 -21.32 13.33 5.87
C HIS A 7 -22.40 13.90 6.80
N SER A 8 -22.89 15.12 6.54
CA SER A 8 -23.98 15.75 7.32
C SER A 8 -25.37 15.51 6.72
N VAL A 9 -25.46 14.91 5.52
CA VAL A 9 -26.70 14.74 4.77
C VAL A 9 -27.07 13.26 4.75
N LYS A 10 -28.15 12.85 5.42
CA LYS A 10 -28.61 11.45 5.38
C LYS A 10 -29.40 11.14 4.10
N ASP A 11 -30.29 12.06 3.71
CA ASP A 11 -31.10 11.93 2.51
C ASP A 11 -30.57 12.84 1.39
N VAL A 12 -30.12 12.25 0.29
CA VAL A 12 -29.59 12.99 -0.87
C VAL A 12 -30.66 13.33 -1.89
N SER A 13 -31.87 12.74 -1.80
CA SER A 13 -32.96 12.98 -2.75
C SER A 13 -33.41 14.44 -2.79
N VAL A 14 -33.26 15.16 -1.66
CA VAL A 14 -33.56 16.60 -1.57
C VAL A 14 -32.68 17.46 -2.50
N TYR A 15 -31.57 16.90 -2.99
CA TYR A 15 -30.66 17.55 -3.93
C TYR A 15 -30.77 16.98 -5.35
N SER A 16 -31.76 16.14 -5.65
CA SER A 16 -31.94 15.52 -6.98
C SER A 16 -32.00 16.57 -8.09
N GLN A 17 -32.90 17.55 -7.97
CA GLN A 17 -33.10 18.59 -8.99
C GLN A 17 -31.84 19.41 -9.31
N PRO A 18 -31.16 20.07 -8.34
CA PRO A 18 -29.96 20.84 -8.66
C PRO A 18 -28.81 19.95 -9.15
N VAL A 19 -28.74 18.68 -8.73
CA VAL A 19 -27.71 17.76 -9.22
C VAL A 19 -27.98 17.36 -10.67
N MET A 20 -29.23 17.11 -11.06
CA MET A 20 -29.59 16.89 -12.47
C MET A 20 -29.16 18.07 -13.36
N GLU A 21 -29.37 19.30 -12.90
CA GLU A 21 -28.94 20.52 -13.60
C GLU A 21 -27.40 20.61 -13.70
N ILE A 22 -26.68 20.30 -12.62
CA ILE A 22 -25.22 20.21 -12.64
C ILE A 22 -24.74 19.16 -13.65
N ILE A 23 -25.38 17.98 -13.70
CA ILE A 23 -25.01 16.93 -14.65
C ILE A 23 -25.28 17.37 -16.10
N ALA A 24 -26.40 18.03 -16.37
CA ALA A 24 -26.71 18.58 -17.70
C ALA A 24 -25.66 19.63 -18.14
N ASP A 25 -25.26 20.52 -17.23
CA ASP A 25 -24.20 21.50 -17.48
C ASP A 25 -22.83 20.85 -17.70
N LEU A 26 -22.53 19.78 -16.98
CA LEU A 26 -21.31 19.00 -17.21
C LEU A 26 -21.33 18.36 -18.60
N LYS A 27 -22.45 17.76 -19.01
CA LYS A 27 -22.61 17.14 -20.34
C LYS A 27 -22.45 18.16 -21.48
N SER A 28 -23.01 19.36 -21.31
CA SER A 28 -22.91 20.42 -22.34
C SER A 28 -21.53 21.10 -22.42
N ARG A 29 -20.70 20.98 -21.38
CA ARG A 29 -19.37 21.60 -21.30
C ARG A 29 -18.29 20.53 -21.11
N PRO A 30 -17.85 19.83 -22.17
CA PRO A 30 -16.96 18.67 -22.04
C PRO A 30 -15.57 18.99 -21.48
N GLN A 31 -15.09 20.24 -21.58
CA GLN A 31 -13.79 20.67 -21.04
C GLN A 31 -13.95 21.76 -19.98
N LEU A 32 -14.22 21.38 -18.72
CA LEU A 32 -14.19 22.30 -17.58
C LEU A 32 -12.89 22.12 -16.78
N THR A 33 -12.21 23.22 -16.51
CA THR A 33 -11.13 23.29 -15.52
C THR A 33 -11.67 23.13 -14.09
N GLU A 34 -10.80 22.79 -13.14
CA GLU A 34 -11.18 22.64 -11.73
C GLU A 34 -11.76 23.94 -11.13
N LYS A 35 -11.29 25.10 -11.61
CA LYS A 35 -11.81 26.42 -11.22
C LYS A 35 -13.23 26.65 -11.74
N GLU A 36 -13.50 26.28 -12.98
CA GLU A 36 -14.82 26.42 -13.60
C GLU A 36 -15.82 25.42 -13.00
N LEU A 37 -15.38 24.20 -12.66
CA LEU A 37 -16.20 23.26 -11.91
C LEU A 37 -16.59 23.82 -10.53
N GLY A 38 -15.63 24.44 -9.82
CA GLY A 38 -15.94 25.10 -8.56
C GLY A 38 -16.92 26.27 -8.71
N ALA A 39 -16.88 27.01 -9.83
CA ALA A 39 -17.85 28.06 -10.12
C ALA A 39 -19.23 27.51 -10.48
N LEU A 40 -19.28 26.40 -11.21
CA LEU A 40 -20.50 25.68 -11.54
C LEU A 40 -21.23 25.22 -10.28
N LEU A 41 -20.51 24.56 -9.36
CA LEU A 41 -21.08 24.11 -8.09
C LEU A 41 -21.64 25.29 -7.28
N ARG A 42 -20.91 26.41 -7.21
CA ARG A 42 -21.42 27.62 -6.53
C ARG A 42 -22.70 28.18 -7.14
N ARG A 43 -22.82 28.19 -8.47
CA ARG A 43 -24.00 28.70 -9.18
C ARG A 43 -25.26 27.91 -8.80
N HIS A 44 -25.14 26.58 -8.82
CA HIS A 44 -26.26 25.67 -8.53
C HIS A 44 -26.58 25.54 -7.03
N SER A 45 -25.76 26.14 -6.17
CA SER A 45 -25.97 26.15 -4.72
C SER A 45 -26.65 27.41 -4.17
N HIS A 46 -27.07 28.35 -5.03
CA HIS A 46 -27.52 29.68 -4.57
C HIS A 46 -28.74 29.65 -3.63
N ASN A 47 -29.59 28.62 -3.74
CA ASN A 47 -30.79 28.44 -2.91
C ASN A 47 -30.57 27.54 -1.69
N TYR A 48 -29.31 27.23 -1.35
CA TYR A 48 -28.96 26.30 -0.28
C TYR A 48 -27.97 26.94 0.70
N ASP A 49 -27.97 26.49 1.96
CA ASP A 49 -27.14 27.02 3.05
C ASP A 49 -25.62 26.74 2.93
N GLY A 50 -25.15 26.43 1.73
CA GLY A 50 -23.75 26.24 1.45
C GLY A 50 -23.48 25.76 0.03
N VAL A 51 -22.21 25.72 -0.33
CA VAL A 51 -21.77 25.27 -1.66
C VAL A 51 -21.73 23.74 -1.69
N PHE A 52 -22.30 23.13 -2.73
CA PHE A 52 -22.23 21.68 -2.91
C PHE A 52 -20.78 21.21 -3.02
N SER A 53 -20.41 20.26 -2.16
CA SER A 53 -19.17 19.51 -2.32
C SER A 53 -19.27 18.55 -3.51
N LYS A 54 -18.14 18.25 -4.15
CA LYS A 54 -18.08 17.21 -5.21
C LYS A 54 -18.63 15.86 -4.70
N ASN A 55 -18.38 15.51 -3.44
CA ASN A 55 -18.87 14.27 -2.84
C ASN A 55 -20.38 14.21 -2.73
N LEU A 56 -21.03 15.31 -2.34
CA LEU A 56 -22.49 15.39 -2.31
C LEU A 56 -23.08 15.22 -3.71
N VAL A 57 -22.48 15.86 -4.72
CA VAL A 57 -22.91 15.71 -6.12
C VAL A 57 -22.73 14.26 -6.59
N ILE A 58 -21.57 13.63 -6.33
CA ILE A 58 -21.32 12.23 -6.70
C ILE A 58 -22.32 11.29 -6.04
N ARG A 59 -22.59 11.47 -4.74
CA ARG A 59 -23.51 10.60 -3.99
C ARG A 59 -24.95 10.75 -4.51
N THR A 60 -25.40 11.98 -4.75
CA THR A 60 -26.74 12.25 -5.31
C THR A 60 -26.85 11.73 -6.74
N TYR A 61 -25.82 11.90 -7.57
CA TYR A 61 -25.79 11.37 -8.92
C TYR A 61 -25.87 9.83 -8.95
N ARG A 62 -25.18 9.14 -8.04
CA ARG A 62 -25.34 7.69 -7.89
C ARG A 62 -26.75 7.29 -7.49
N TYR A 63 -27.34 7.98 -6.52
CA TYR A 63 -28.72 7.76 -6.12
C TYR A 63 -29.67 7.86 -7.33
N LEU A 64 -29.54 8.93 -8.13
CA LEU A 64 -30.34 9.12 -9.35
C LEU A 64 -30.12 8.01 -10.39
N CYS A 65 -28.90 7.46 -10.48
CA CYS A 65 -28.62 6.31 -11.35
C CYS A 65 -29.24 5.02 -10.81
N GLU A 66 -29.20 4.81 -9.49
CA GLU A 66 -29.77 3.63 -8.82
C GLU A 66 -31.30 3.64 -8.84
N THR A 67 -31.95 4.82 -8.81
CA THR A 67 -33.41 4.98 -8.94
C THR A 67 -33.90 5.01 -10.38
N GLY A 68 -32.99 5.04 -11.36
CA GLY A 68 -33.32 5.08 -12.79
C GLY A 68 -33.72 6.46 -13.33
N GLU A 69 -33.50 7.53 -12.56
CA GLU A 69 -33.75 8.91 -12.99
C GLU A 69 -32.65 9.43 -13.94
N LEU A 70 -31.43 8.89 -13.87
CA LEU A 70 -30.33 9.19 -14.77
C LEU A 70 -29.59 7.93 -15.23
N ASP A 71 -29.07 7.95 -16.46
CA ASP A 71 -28.16 6.91 -16.92
C ASP A 71 -26.73 7.13 -16.41
N PRO A 72 -26.04 6.07 -15.93
CA PRO A 72 -24.67 6.17 -15.46
C PRO A 72 -23.67 6.47 -16.60
N ASP A 73 -23.08 7.65 -16.56
CA ASP A 73 -22.05 8.14 -17.48
C ASP A 73 -20.65 8.14 -16.84
N SER A 74 -19.72 7.35 -17.41
CA SER A 74 -18.34 7.20 -16.92
C SER A 74 -17.50 8.48 -17.05
N GLN A 75 -17.78 9.34 -18.04
CA GLN A 75 -17.05 10.60 -18.22
C GLN A 75 -17.42 11.60 -17.13
N ILE A 76 -18.69 11.62 -16.72
CA ILE A 76 -19.17 12.46 -15.62
C ILE A 76 -18.51 12.04 -14.30
N PHE A 77 -18.46 10.74 -14.00
CA PHE A 77 -17.76 10.24 -12.82
C PHE A 77 -16.28 10.64 -12.83
N GLN A 78 -15.57 10.48 -13.95
CA GLN A 78 -14.15 10.85 -14.05
C GLN A 78 -13.90 12.34 -13.76
N ARG A 79 -14.83 13.22 -14.15
CA ARG A 79 -14.72 14.68 -13.98
C ARG A 79 -15.07 15.15 -12.57
N LEU A 80 -16.03 14.49 -11.94
CA LEU A 80 -16.42 14.76 -10.55
C LEU A 80 -15.46 14.13 -9.55
N ARG A 81 -14.83 13.01 -9.90
CA ARG A 81 -13.91 12.25 -9.04
C ARG A 81 -12.83 13.14 -8.46
N MET A 82 -12.66 13.06 -7.14
CA MET A 82 -11.58 13.74 -6.44
C MET A 82 -10.23 13.18 -6.91
N LYS A 83 -9.20 14.05 -7.06
CA LYS A 83 -7.90 13.68 -7.66
C LYS A 83 -7.44 12.31 -7.13
N PRO A 84 -7.32 11.28 -7.98
CA PRO A 84 -6.86 9.99 -7.54
C PRO A 84 -5.38 10.16 -7.28
N THR A 85 -4.94 10.49 -6.06
CA THR A 85 -3.51 10.45 -5.71
C THR A 85 -3.15 9.09 -5.12
N ARG A 86 -4.14 8.43 -4.49
CA ARG A 86 -3.99 7.18 -3.74
C ARG A 86 -4.61 5.95 -4.42
N THR A 87 -5.50 6.12 -5.42
CA THR A 87 -6.17 5.01 -6.14
C THR A 87 -5.79 4.94 -7.62
N ILE A 88 -4.70 5.60 -8.04
CA ILE A 88 -4.25 5.64 -9.46
C ILE A 88 -4.01 4.23 -10.00
N SER A 89 -3.57 3.32 -9.14
CA SER A 89 -3.29 1.92 -9.46
C SER A 89 -4.55 1.06 -9.66
N GLY A 90 -5.75 1.61 -9.51
CA GLY A 90 -6.99 0.82 -9.55
C GLY A 90 -7.19 -0.08 -8.33
N VAL A 91 -6.49 0.19 -7.23
CA VAL A 91 -6.65 -0.48 -5.93
C VAL A 91 -6.86 0.58 -4.85
N ALA A 92 -7.89 0.42 -4.03
CA ALA A 92 -8.23 1.32 -2.94
C ALA A 92 -7.45 0.94 -1.66
N PRO A 93 -6.57 1.81 -1.13
CA PRO A 93 -5.86 1.53 0.11
C PRO A 93 -6.76 1.87 1.30
N VAL A 94 -7.35 0.84 1.92
CA VAL A 94 -8.16 0.96 3.13
C VAL A 94 -7.26 0.77 4.33
N THR A 95 -7.05 1.83 5.11
CA THR A 95 -6.22 1.80 6.31
C THR A 95 -7.11 1.84 7.55
N VAL A 96 -6.92 0.86 8.43
CA VAL A 96 -7.59 0.72 9.73
C VAL A 96 -6.53 0.62 10.82
N LEU A 97 -6.85 1.07 12.03
CA LEU A 97 -5.97 0.94 13.19
C LEU A 97 -6.55 -0.03 14.21
N THR A 98 -5.69 -0.82 14.83
CA THR A 98 -6.03 -1.63 16.00
C THR A 98 -6.26 -0.75 17.23
N LYS A 99 -6.91 -1.31 18.26
CA LYS A 99 -7.12 -0.61 19.53
C LYS A 99 -5.80 -0.31 20.25
N PRO A 100 -5.76 0.68 21.17
CA PRO A 100 -4.62 0.90 22.05
C PRO A 100 -4.24 -0.39 22.78
N TYR A 101 -2.96 -0.75 22.71
CA TYR A 101 -2.44 -1.97 23.31
C TYR A 101 -0.96 -1.79 23.68
N PRO A 102 -0.48 -2.40 24.78
CA PRO A 102 0.91 -2.32 25.17
C PRO A 102 1.85 -2.79 24.06
N CYS A 103 2.83 -1.96 23.74
CA CYS A 103 3.94 -2.36 22.87
C CYS A 103 5.13 -2.75 23.76
N PRO A 104 5.81 -3.89 23.49
CA PRO A 104 7.00 -4.29 24.26
C PRO A 104 8.20 -3.35 24.04
N GLY A 105 8.16 -2.53 22.99
CA GLY A 105 9.23 -1.58 22.68
C GLY A 105 9.23 -0.36 23.62
N LYS A 106 10.43 0.04 24.05
CA LYS A 106 10.69 1.22 24.90
C LYS A 106 11.39 2.34 24.12
N CYS A 107 11.08 2.45 22.83
CA CYS A 107 11.82 3.33 21.92
C CYS A 107 11.62 4.81 22.30
N ILE A 108 12.73 5.54 22.48
CA ILE A 108 12.69 6.90 23.00
C ILE A 108 12.03 7.90 22.05
N PHE A 109 12.06 7.63 20.74
CA PHE A 109 11.47 8.47 19.70
C PHE A 109 9.98 8.20 19.45
N CYS A 110 9.41 7.13 20.03
CA CYS A 110 8.02 6.77 19.79
C CYS A 110 7.09 7.59 20.70
N PRO A 111 6.17 8.40 20.15
CA PRO A 111 5.22 9.12 20.97
C PRO A 111 4.30 8.16 21.73
N THR A 112 3.78 8.65 22.85
CA THR A 112 2.79 7.94 23.65
C THR A 112 1.54 8.82 23.78
N ASP A 113 0.41 8.32 23.27
CA ASP A 113 -0.92 8.87 23.50
C ASP A 113 -1.77 7.71 24.04
N VAL A 114 -2.34 7.87 25.23
CA VAL A 114 -3.10 6.81 25.91
C VAL A 114 -4.34 6.36 25.12
N ARG A 115 -4.81 7.21 24.20
CA ARG A 115 -5.98 6.93 23.34
C ARG A 115 -5.60 6.18 22.07
N MET A 116 -4.31 5.99 21.79
CA MET A 116 -3.83 5.46 20.52
C MET A 116 -2.90 4.25 20.71
N PRO A 117 -2.79 3.37 19.68
CA PRO A 117 -1.68 2.43 19.60
C PRO A 117 -0.34 3.14 19.65
N LYS A 118 0.68 2.46 20.18
CA LYS A 118 2.04 3.01 20.29
C LYS A 118 2.50 3.61 18.96
N SER A 119 3.15 4.76 19.06
CA SER A 119 3.68 5.55 17.96
C SER A 119 2.66 6.38 17.17
N TYR A 120 1.34 6.25 17.40
CA TYR A 120 0.31 7.07 16.72
C TYR A 120 -0.18 8.21 17.62
N LEU A 121 -0.57 9.33 17.01
CA LEU A 121 -1.19 10.47 17.67
C LEU A 121 -2.67 10.58 17.28
N SER A 122 -3.52 10.96 18.23
CA SER A 122 -4.99 11.04 18.05
C SER A 122 -5.45 12.03 16.96
N ASP A 123 -4.65 13.05 16.67
CA ASP A 123 -4.92 14.04 15.63
C ASP A 123 -4.32 13.68 14.26
N GLU A 124 -3.63 12.53 14.13
CA GLU A 124 -3.30 11.98 12.82
C GLU A 124 -4.60 11.59 12.09
N PRO A 125 -4.79 11.94 10.80
CA PRO A 125 -6.05 11.68 10.11
C PRO A 125 -6.47 10.21 10.08
N GLY A 126 -5.52 9.27 10.12
CA GLY A 126 -5.80 7.84 10.23
C GLY A 126 -6.32 7.42 11.60
N ALA A 127 -5.65 7.92 12.64
CA ALA A 127 -5.93 7.64 14.03
C ALA A 127 -7.24 8.28 14.50
N MET A 128 -7.48 9.54 14.15
CA MET A 128 -8.73 10.23 14.43
C MET A 128 -9.95 9.47 13.90
N ARG A 129 -9.86 8.90 12.69
CA ARG A 129 -10.94 8.07 12.14
C ARG A 129 -11.12 6.76 12.92
N ALA A 130 -10.03 6.14 13.35
CA ALA A 130 -10.12 4.91 14.13
C ALA A 130 -10.76 5.17 15.50
N GLU A 131 -10.37 6.25 16.17
CA GLU A 131 -10.95 6.68 17.46
C GLU A 131 -12.45 6.98 17.34
N MET A 132 -12.88 7.68 16.27
CA MET A 132 -14.30 7.96 16.00
C MET A 132 -15.16 6.70 15.84
N HIS A 133 -14.55 5.56 15.55
CA HIS A 133 -15.21 4.27 15.40
C HIS A 133 -14.85 3.31 16.53
N ASP A 134 -14.33 3.81 17.66
CA ASP A 134 -13.90 3.03 18.82
C ASP A 134 -12.98 1.85 18.47
N PHE A 135 -12.17 2.02 17.41
CA PHE A 135 -11.29 1.01 16.83
C PHE A 135 -12.02 -0.26 16.36
N ASP A 136 -13.33 -0.22 16.11
CA ASP A 136 -14.07 -1.35 15.55
C ASP A 136 -13.61 -1.61 14.09
N PRO A 137 -13.12 -2.82 13.79
CA PRO A 137 -12.59 -3.16 12.46
C PRO A 137 -13.63 -3.11 11.34
N TYR A 138 -14.89 -3.45 11.63
CA TYR A 138 -15.96 -3.44 10.63
C TYR A 138 -16.35 -2.00 10.29
N GLU A 139 -16.62 -1.17 11.30
CA GLU A 139 -17.02 0.22 11.12
C GLU A 139 -15.93 1.03 10.43
N GLN A 140 -14.66 0.89 10.86
CA GLN A 140 -13.54 1.55 10.19
C GLN A 140 -13.42 1.16 8.71
N THR A 141 -13.54 -0.14 8.41
CA THR A 141 -13.43 -0.65 7.04
C THR A 141 -14.58 -0.15 6.18
N ASN A 142 -15.83 -0.31 6.66
CA ASN A 142 -17.03 0.10 5.97
C ASN A 142 -17.05 1.61 5.72
N ALA A 143 -16.79 2.43 6.74
CA ALA A 143 -16.73 3.88 6.62
C ALA A 143 -15.66 4.32 5.60
N ARG A 144 -14.53 3.62 5.54
CA ARG A 144 -13.47 3.93 4.56
C ARG A 144 -13.85 3.56 3.13
N ILE A 145 -14.52 2.42 2.92
CA ILE A 145 -15.07 2.00 1.63
C ILE A 145 -16.09 3.04 1.15
N LEU A 146 -17.05 3.41 2.00
CA LEU A 146 -18.06 4.43 1.70
C LEU A 146 -17.42 5.78 1.36
N THR A 147 -16.39 6.20 2.12
CA THR A 147 -15.65 7.44 1.82
C THR A 147 -15.01 7.41 0.43
N PHE A 148 -14.35 6.31 0.06
CA PHE A 148 -13.75 6.20 -1.28
C PHE A 148 -14.81 6.18 -2.37
N ARG A 149 -15.91 5.44 -2.14
CA ARG A 149 -17.05 5.40 -3.04
C ARG A 149 -17.59 6.80 -3.24
N ASP A 150 -17.93 7.53 -2.19
CA ASP A 150 -18.49 8.89 -2.23
C ASP A 150 -17.56 9.92 -2.90
N ASN A 151 -16.24 9.70 -2.85
CA ASN A 151 -15.24 10.49 -3.58
C ASN A 151 -15.13 10.13 -5.08
N GLY A 152 -15.91 9.15 -5.56
CA GLY A 152 -15.92 8.69 -6.95
C GLY A 152 -14.82 7.69 -7.31
N HIS A 153 -14.22 7.03 -6.32
CA HIS A 153 -13.23 5.97 -6.57
C HIS A 153 -13.91 4.61 -6.70
N GLU A 154 -13.35 3.76 -7.56
CA GLU A 154 -13.66 2.33 -7.58
C GLU A 154 -13.08 1.67 -6.33
N VAL A 155 -13.87 0.78 -5.73
CA VAL A 155 -13.56 0.08 -4.47
C VAL A 155 -13.79 -1.42 -4.62
N ASP A 156 -13.76 -1.94 -5.85
CA ASP A 156 -13.86 -3.38 -6.14
C ASP A 156 -12.61 -4.15 -5.69
N LYS A 157 -11.45 -3.47 -5.67
CA LYS A 157 -10.17 -4.01 -5.22
C LYS A 157 -9.63 -3.19 -4.07
N ILE A 158 -9.47 -3.82 -2.91
CA ILE A 158 -8.99 -3.19 -1.69
C ILE A 158 -7.64 -3.79 -1.30
N GLU A 159 -6.65 -2.93 -1.06
CA GLU A 159 -5.49 -3.29 -0.25
C GLU A 159 -5.80 -2.85 1.18
N LEU A 160 -5.97 -3.82 2.09
CA LEU A 160 -6.23 -3.58 3.50
C LEU A 160 -4.91 -3.41 4.24
N LEU A 161 -4.74 -2.27 4.91
CA LEU A 161 -3.59 -1.97 5.76
C LEU A 161 -4.06 -1.92 7.21
N ILE A 162 -3.69 -2.92 7.99
CA ILE A 162 -3.90 -2.94 9.43
C ILE A 162 -2.64 -2.37 10.07
N LEU A 163 -2.81 -1.22 10.70
CA LEU A 163 -1.74 -0.48 11.37
C LEU A 163 -2.03 -0.41 12.88
N GLY A 164 -1.05 -0.01 13.68
CA GLY A 164 -1.24 0.21 15.12
C GLY A 164 -0.28 -0.57 16.00
N GLY A 165 0.91 -0.03 16.21
CA GLY A 165 1.92 -0.61 17.09
C GLY A 165 2.51 -1.91 16.54
N THR A 166 2.67 -2.91 17.41
CA THR A 166 3.23 -4.21 17.04
C THR A 166 2.11 -5.21 16.85
N TRP A 167 1.73 -5.54 15.60
CA TRP A 167 0.66 -6.51 15.32
C TRP A 167 0.82 -7.81 16.11
N SER A 168 2.03 -8.34 16.16
CA SER A 168 2.36 -9.62 16.79
C SER A 168 2.30 -9.59 18.32
N SER A 169 2.09 -8.44 18.96
CA SER A 169 1.90 -8.35 20.42
C SER A 169 0.43 -8.53 20.85
N TYR A 170 -0.53 -8.38 19.93
CA TYR A 170 -1.93 -8.64 20.21
C TYR A 170 -2.19 -10.15 20.29
N THR A 171 -3.20 -10.54 21.07
CA THR A 171 -3.59 -11.94 21.20
C THR A 171 -4.13 -12.51 19.88
N ARG A 172 -3.95 -13.81 19.66
CA ARG A 172 -4.32 -14.51 18.41
C ARG A 172 -5.83 -14.40 18.11
N ASP A 173 -6.67 -14.53 19.12
CA ASP A 173 -8.13 -14.36 19.02
C ASP A 173 -8.52 -12.94 18.57
N TYR A 174 -7.86 -11.90 19.11
CA TYR A 174 -8.08 -10.53 18.67
C TYR A 174 -7.62 -10.32 17.22
N GLN A 175 -6.45 -10.82 16.86
CA GLN A 175 -5.91 -10.73 15.50
C GLN A 175 -6.86 -11.37 14.48
N GLU A 176 -7.33 -12.60 14.76
CA GLU A 176 -8.27 -13.32 13.90
C GLU A 176 -9.61 -12.60 13.80
N TRP A 177 -10.19 -12.21 14.95
CA TRP A 177 -11.43 -11.45 14.99
C TRP A 177 -11.33 -10.15 14.18
N PHE A 178 -10.22 -9.41 14.32
CA PHE A 178 -10.02 -8.14 13.65
C PHE A 178 -9.97 -8.30 12.13
N VAL A 179 -9.24 -9.30 11.62
CA VAL A 179 -9.20 -9.60 10.19
C VAL A 179 -10.57 -10.08 9.69
N LYS A 180 -11.25 -10.96 10.43
CA LYS A 180 -12.60 -11.45 10.09
C LYS A 180 -13.56 -10.28 9.92
N ARG A 181 -13.63 -9.37 10.88
CA ARG A 181 -14.56 -8.22 10.86
C ARG A 181 -14.25 -7.23 9.74
N CYS A 182 -12.98 -7.03 9.40
CA CYS A 182 -12.61 -6.26 8.20
C CYS A 182 -13.14 -6.94 6.92
N LEU A 183 -13.03 -8.26 6.81
CA LEU A 183 -13.55 -9.01 5.66
C LEU A 183 -15.10 -9.00 5.64
N ASP A 184 -15.76 -9.11 6.79
CA ASP A 184 -17.22 -9.00 6.90
C ASP A 184 -17.73 -7.66 6.34
N ALA A 185 -17.04 -6.55 6.64
CA ALA A 185 -17.36 -5.24 6.08
C ALA A 185 -17.22 -5.19 4.56
N MET A 186 -16.20 -5.84 4.00
CA MET A 186 -16.02 -5.96 2.55
C MET A 186 -17.05 -6.89 1.90
N ASN A 187 -17.47 -7.93 2.62
CA ASN A 187 -18.46 -8.90 2.17
C ASN A 187 -19.90 -8.37 2.30
N GLY A 188 -20.13 -7.36 3.14
CA GLY A 188 -21.46 -6.80 3.43
C GLY A 188 -22.33 -7.69 4.32
N LYS A 189 -21.75 -8.71 4.97
CA LYS A 189 -22.44 -9.64 5.86
C LYS A 189 -21.48 -10.23 6.89
N GLU A 190 -22.01 -10.62 8.04
CA GLU A 190 -21.25 -11.23 9.13
C GLU A 190 -21.03 -12.72 8.90
N SER A 191 -19.81 -13.19 9.18
CA SER A 191 -19.41 -14.60 9.09
C SER A 191 -19.19 -15.23 10.47
N ASN A 192 -19.33 -16.55 10.56
CA ASN A 192 -19.11 -17.34 11.77
C ASN A 192 -17.62 -17.53 12.07
N SER A 193 -16.76 -17.50 11.06
CA SER A 193 -15.32 -17.75 11.18
C SER A 193 -14.51 -16.94 10.17
N LEU A 194 -13.21 -16.77 10.43
CA LEU A 194 -12.30 -16.14 9.48
C LEU A 194 -12.27 -16.88 8.13
N VAL A 195 -12.25 -18.21 8.15
CA VAL A 195 -12.21 -19.04 6.94
C VAL A 195 -13.45 -18.81 6.07
N GLU A 196 -14.64 -18.70 6.68
CA GLU A 196 -15.87 -18.37 5.97
C GLU A 196 -15.83 -16.95 5.39
N ALA A 197 -15.35 -15.96 6.16
CA ALA A 197 -15.16 -14.59 5.70
C ALA A 197 -14.23 -14.53 4.47
N GLN A 198 -13.13 -15.29 4.51
CA GLN A 198 -12.18 -15.38 3.41
C GLN A 198 -12.84 -16.02 2.18
N LEU A 199 -13.54 -17.15 2.33
CA LEU A 199 -14.22 -17.84 1.23
C LEU A 199 -15.22 -16.93 0.51
N TRP A 200 -16.03 -16.18 1.27
CA TRP A 200 -16.96 -15.21 0.69
C TRP A 200 -16.23 -14.08 -0.03
N ASN A 201 -15.10 -13.61 0.52
CA ASN A 201 -14.37 -12.49 -0.05
C ASN A 201 -13.71 -12.80 -1.41
N GLU A 202 -13.44 -14.07 -1.73
CA GLU A 202 -12.91 -14.48 -3.04
C GLU A 202 -13.78 -14.01 -4.21
N ASN A 203 -15.10 -13.87 -3.97
CA ASN A 203 -16.10 -13.47 -4.96
C ASN A 203 -16.90 -12.21 -4.59
N ALA A 204 -16.54 -11.52 -3.50
CA ALA A 204 -17.24 -10.32 -3.05
C ALA A 204 -17.14 -9.16 -4.05
N VAL A 205 -18.03 -8.17 -3.87
CA VAL A 205 -17.98 -6.89 -4.60
C VAL A 205 -16.71 -6.13 -4.25
N HIS A 206 -16.38 -6.06 -2.95
CA HIS A 206 -15.15 -5.45 -2.44
C HIS A 206 -14.16 -6.57 -2.10
N ARG A 207 -13.20 -6.83 -2.99
CA ARG A 207 -12.23 -7.92 -2.81
C ARG A 207 -10.98 -7.44 -2.11
N ASN A 208 -10.53 -8.16 -1.10
CA ASN A 208 -9.24 -7.93 -0.47
C ASN A 208 -8.12 -8.48 -1.37
N VAL A 209 -7.53 -7.60 -2.18
CA VAL A 209 -6.45 -7.93 -3.12
C VAL A 209 -5.05 -7.80 -2.52
N GLY A 210 -4.94 -7.40 -1.25
CA GLY A 210 -3.69 -7.42 -0.52
C GLY A 210 -3.91 -7.08 0.95
N LEU A 211 -3.36 -7.89 1.84
CA LEU A 211 -3.44 -7.66 3.28
C LEU A 211 -2.05 -7.31 3.81
N VAL A 212 -1.96 -6.16 4.47
CA VAL A 212 -0.73 -5.59 5.00
C VAL A 212 -0.84 -5.42 6.51
N ILE A 213 0.16 -5.90 7.23
CA ILE A 213 0.34 -5.65 8.67
C ILE A 213 1.67 -4.97 8.93
N GLU A 214 1.82 -4.34 10.09
CA GLU A 214 3.09 -3.83 10.59
C GLU A 214 3.48 -4.49 11.91
N THR A 215 4.75 -4.87 12.04
CA THR A 215 5.27 -5.52 13.25
C THR A 215 6.76 -5.23 13.42
N ARG A 216 7.34 -5.79 14.47
CA ARG A 216 8.77 -5.67 14.78
C ARG A 216 9.53 -6.91 14.25
N PRO A 217 10.80 -6.77 13.85
CA PRO A 217 11.62 -7.90 13.42
C PRO A 217 11.73 -9.05 14.42
N ASP A 218 11.89 -8.73 15.70
CA ASP A 218 12.03 -9.69 16.82
C ASP A 218 10.76 -10.54 17.08
N HIS A 219 9.65 -10.26 16.40
CA HIS A 219 8.41 -11.04 16.50
C HIS A 219 8.19 -11.97 15.29
N ILE A 220 9.12 -12.01 14.34
CA ILE A 220 9.02 -12.89 13.18
C ILE A 220 9.78 -14.19 13.46
N ASP A 221 9.01 -15.26 13.65
CA ASP A 221 9.50 -16.65 13.67
C ASP A 221 8.65 -17.53 12.73
N SER A 222 8.93 -18.82 12.68
CA SER A 222 8.21 -19.75 11.79
C SER A 222 6.72 -19.90 12.15
N MET A 223 6.36 -19.82 13.43
CA MET A 223 4.97 -19.90 13.88
C MET A 223 4.19 -18.62 13.51
N GLU A 224 4.84 -17.46 13.64
CA GLU A 224 4.27 -16.19 13.20
C GLU A 224 4.06 -16.19 11.68
N ILE A 225 5.01 -16.70 10.90
CA ILE A 225 4.88 -16.84 9.45
C ILE A 225 3.63 -17.66 9.08
N GLU A 226 3.44 -18.82 9.70
CA GLU A 226 2.27 -19.66 9.48
C GLU A 226 0.98 -18.94 9.86
N TRP A 227 0.96 -18.27 11.01
CA TRP A 227 -0.19 -17.51 11.47
C TRP A 227 -0.55 -16.36 10.53
N LEU A 228 0.42 -15.55 10.11
CA LEU A 228 0.21 -14.45 9.16
C LEU A 228 -0.35 -14.99 7.83
N ARG A 229 0.10 -16.16 7.39
CA ARG A 229 -0.47 -16.82 6.20
C ARG A 229 -1.90 -17.29 6.42
N TYR A 230 -2.23 -17.86 7.57
CA TYR A 230 -3.61 -18.23 7.94
C TYR A 230 -4.55 -17.01 7.88
N LEU A 231 -4.11 -15.87 8.42
CA LEU A 231 -4.84 -14.60 8.35
C LEU A 231 -5.03 -14.08 6.91
N GLY A 232 -4.23 -14.55 5.96
CA GLY A 232 -4.24 -14.09 4.56
C GLY A 232 -3.30 -12.92 4.27
N VAL A 233 -2.36 -12.59 5.18
CA VAL A 233 -1.41 -11.49 5.05
C VAL A 233 -0.46 -11.75 3.87
N THR A 234 -0.35 -10.81 2.93
CA THR A 234 0.54 -10.94 1.76
C THR A 234 1.75 -10.02 1.83
N LYS A 235 1.71 -9.00 2.70
CA LYS A 235 2.76 -8.00 2.86
C LYS A 235 2.99 -7.70 4.34
N VAL A 236 4.26 -7.66 4.74
CA VAL A 236 4.66 -7.31 6.10
C VAL A 236 5.52 -6.06 6.07
N GLN A 237 5.22 -5.12 6.97
CA GLN A 237 6.05 -3.96 7.20
C GLN A 237 6.83 -4.13 8.51
N LEU A 238 8.15 -4.09 8.45
CA LEU A 238 9.02 -4.23 9.61
C LEU A 238 9.62 -2.90 10.02
N GLY A 239 9.49 -2.58 11.29
CA GLY A 239 10.19 -1.45 11.91
C GLY A 239 11.66 -1.73 12.17
N ALA A 240 12.54 -1.72 11.16
CA ALA A 240 13.99 -1.83 11.40
C ALA A 240 14.54 -0.56 12.05
N GLN A 241 14.11 0.60 11.55
CA GLN A 241 14.50 1.96 11.93
C GLN A 241 15.96 2.32 11.62
N SER A 242 16.93 1.49 12.01
CA SER A 242 18.33 1.59 11.61
C SER A 242 18.93 0.20 11.44
N LEU A 243 20.05 0.08 10.72
CA LEU A 243 20.83 -1.14 10.59
C LEU A 243 22.13 -1.09 11.41
N ASP A 244 22.34 -0.02 12.19
CA ASP A 244 23.45 0.15 13.12
C ASP A 244 23.00 -0.18 14.56
N ASP A 245 23.51 -1.29 15.11
CA ASP A 245 23.18 -1.75 16.46
C ASP A 245 23.51 -0.73 17.55
N SER A 246 24.53 0.13 17.35
CA SER A 246 24.86 1.18 18.30
C SER A 246 23.81 2.29 18.33
N ILE A 247 23.25 2.65 17.18
CA ILE A 247 22.13 3.59 17.06
C ILE A 247 20.86 2.95 17.66
N LEU A 248 20.57 1.70 17.32
CA LEU A 248 19.40 0.98 17.85
C LEU A 248 19.43 0.86 19.38
N MET A 249 20.60 0.60 19.95
CA MET A 249 20.82 0.53 21.40
C MET A 249 20.59 1.88 22.07
N LYS A 250 21.22 2.96 21.55
CA LYS A 250 21.03 4.34 22.07
C LYS A 250 19.58 4.78 22.06
N ASN A 251 18.78 4.28 21.12
CA ASN A 251 17.37 4.65 20.97
C ASN A 251 16.39 3.66 21.63
N ASN A 252 16.88 2.70 22.42
CA ASN A 252 16.08 1.68 23.10
C ASN A 252 15.13 0.92 22.14
N ARG A 253 15.61 0.55 20.94
CA ARG A 253 14.79 -0.14 19.94
C ARG A 253 14.27 -1.49 20.46
N GLY A 254 15.12 -2.23 21.16
CA GLY A 254 14.85 -3.54 21.76
C GLY A 254 15.07 -4.74 20.82
N HIS A 255 15.59 -4.53 19.61
CA HIS A 255 16.08 -5.57 18.70
C HIS A 255 17.28 -5.01 17.91
N GLY A 256 18.06 -5.88 17.28
CA GLY A 256 19.23 -5.50 16.48
C GLY A 256 19.08 -5.74 14.97
N LEU A 257 20.19 -5.58 14.26
CA LEU A 257 20.34 -5.90 12.84
C LEU A 257 20.12 -7.40 12.60
N LEU A 258 20.63 -8.26 13.47
CA LEU A 258 20.51 -9.73 13.30
C LEU A 258 19.03 -10.17 13.28
N ASP A 259 18.19 -9.63 14.16
CA ASP A 259 16.75 -9.90 14.18
C ASP A 259 16.09 -9.44 12.86
N THR A 260 16.51 -8.28 12.36
CA THR A 260 16.06 -7.74 11.06
C THR A 260 16.42 -8.70 9.93
N LYS A 261 17.67 -9.16 9.85
CA LYS A 261 18.12 -10.10 8.82
C LYS A 261 17.35 -11.42 8.86
N ARG A 262 17.16 -11.98 10.06
CA ARG A 262 16.39 -13.23 10.26
C ARG A 262 14.94 -13.07 9.82
N ALA A 263 14.29 -11.96 10.21
CA ALA A 263 12.91 -11.67 9.82
C ALA A 263 12.76 -11.50 8.31
N MET A 264 13.67 -10.77 7.67
CA MET A 264 13.69 -10.58 6.21
C MET A 264 13.79 -11.91 5.47
N GLU A 265 14.69 -12.79 5.91
CA GLU A 265 14.88 -14.10 5.32
C GLU A 265 13.65 -15.01 5.48
N LEU A 266 13.08 -15.10 6.69
CA LEU A 266 11.88 -15.89 6.95
C LEU A 266 10.70 -15.41 6.10
N LEU A 267 10.45 -14.10 6.05
CA LEU A 267 9.39 -13.52 5.24
C LEU A 267 9.59 -13.80 3.75
N ARG A 268 10.82 -13.63 3.25
CA ARG A 268 11.14 -13.88 1.84
C ARG A 268 10.96 -15.35 1.48
N SER A 269 11.40 -16.25 2.34
CA SER A 269 11.30 -17.70 2.13
C SER A 269 9.85 -18.22 2.16
N ALA A 270 8.92 -17.49 2.78
CA ALA A 270 7.47 -17.74 2.70
C ALA A 270 6.79 -16.92 1.59
N GLY A 271 7.55 -16.18 0.79
CA GLY A 271 7.08 -15.41 -0.34
C GLY A 271 6.47 -14.05 -0.02
N PHE A 272 6.44 -13.59 1.24
CA PHE A 272 5.88 -12.28 1.58
C PHE A 272 6.56 -11.15 0.82
N LYS A 273 5.78 -10.13 0.49
CA LYS A 273 6.32 -8.83 0.13
C LYS A 273 6.76 -8.08 1.39
N ILE A 274 7.95 -7.49 1.37
CA ILE A 274 8.57 -6.93 2.56
C ILE A 274 8.79 -5.43 2.43
N VAL A 275 8.29 -4.68 3.41
CA VAL A 275 8.52 -3.24 3.55
C VAL A 275 9.38 -2.99 4.77
N LEU A 276 10.50 -2.29 4.61
CA LEU A 276 11.26 -1.79 5.76
C LEU A 276 10.86 -0.35 6.09
N HIS A 277 10.65 -0.05 7.37
CA HIS A 277 10.66 1.31 7.87
C HIS A 277 12.09 1.62 8.30
N TRP A 278 12.64 2.68 7.73
CA TRP A 278 13.98 3.18 8.01
C TRP A 278 13.87 4.66 8.43
N MET A 279 14.56 5.01 9.51
CA MET A 279 14.45 6.29 10.19
C MET A 279 15.83 6.94 10.28
N PRO A 280 16.14 7.94 9.42
CA PRO A 280 17.29 8.78 9.64
C PRO A 280 17.08 9.73 10.82
N ASN A 281 18.16 10.35 11.26
CA ASN A 281 18.19 11.36 12.32
C ASN A 281 17.72 10.83 13.68
N LEU A 282 18.00 9.57 13.99
CA LEU A 282 17.85 9.02 15.35
C LEU A 282 18.94 9.57 16.29
N LEU A 283 18.78 9.39 17.60
CA LEU A 283 19.78 9.82 18.58
C LEU A 283 21.12 9.14 18.29
N GLY A 284 22.17 9.95 18.12
CA GLY A 284 23.53 9.49 17.80
C GLY A 284 23.82 9.31 16.30
N ALA A 285 22.84 9.50 15.42
CA ALA A 285 23.03 9.43 13.96
C ALA A 285 23.51 10.76 13.37
N THR A 286 24.38 10.70 12.37
CA THR A 286 24.82 11.83 11.53
C THR A 286 24.35 11.64 10.08
N PRO A 287 24.27 12.70 9.26
CA PRO A 287 23.86 12.55 7.86
C PRO A 287 24.73 11.55 7.07
N ASP A 288 26.01 11.42 7.44
CA ASP A 288 26.93 10.48 6.80
C ASP A 288 26.76 9.06 7.34
N SER A 289 26.50 8.89 8.64
CA SER A 289 26.15 7.57 9.18
C SER A 289 24.82 7.07 8.60
N ASP A 290 23.82 7.94 8.45
CA ASP A 290 22.54 7.61 7.83
C ASP A 290 22.68 7.26 6.34
N ARG A 291 23.56 7.94 5.60
CA ARG A 291 23.89 7.55 4.22
C ARG A 291 24.47 6.15 4.18
N HIS A 292 25.47 5.87 5.02
CA HIS A 292 26.07 4.55 5.10
C HIS A 292 25.06 3.47 5.51
N ASP A 293 24.25 3.74 6.53
CA ASP A 293 23.18 2.85 7.00
C ASP A 293 22.18 2.55 5.87
N TYR A 294 21.81 3.55 5.08
CA TYR A 294 20.94 3.35 3.91
C TYR A 294 21.60 2.49 2.82
N ASP A 295 22.91 2.59 2.62
CA ASP A 295 23.64 1.81 1.62
C ASP A 295 23.72 0.32 2.02
N VAL A 296 23.74 0.02 3.31
CA VAL A 296 23.70 -1.37 3.83
C VAL A 296 22.44 -2.11 3.40
N LEU A 297 21.30 -1.42 3.23
CA LEU A 297 20.05 -2.03 2.75
C LEU A 297 20.22 -2.77 1.41
N TRP A 298 21.14 -2.31 0.58
CA TRP A 298 21.32 -2.80 -0.79
C TRP A 298 22.57 -3.65 -0.95
N SER A 299 23.63 -3.34 -0.19
CA SER A 299 24.89 -4.10 -0.24
C SER A 299 24.82 -5.41 0.56
N ASP A 300 23.98 -5.50 1.58
CA ASP A 300 23.75 -6.73 2.33
C ASP A 300 22.62 -7.57 1.71
N LYS A 301 22.99 -8.74 1.17
CA LYS A 301 22.06 -9.69 0.53
C LYS A 301 20.94 -10.22 1.46
N SER A 302 21.09 -10.11 2.78
CA SER A 302 20.06 -10.53 3.74
C SER A 302 18.94 -9.50 3.93
N LEU A 303 19.08 -8.28 3.39
CA LEU A 303 18.11 -7.19 3.53
C LEU A 303 17.31 -7.00 2.24
N GLN A 304 17.77 -6.14 1.32
CA GLN A 304 17.21 -5.93 -0.03
C GLN A 304 15.66 -5.89 -0.09
N PRO A 305 15.01 -4.98 0.66
CA PRO A 305 13.55 -4.95 0.80
C PRO A 305 12.84 -4.58 -0.51
N ASP A 306 11.62 -5.10 -0.69
CA ASP A 306 10.80 -4.80 -1.88
C ASP A 306 10.27 -3.36 -1.86
N GLU A 307 9.99 -2.83 -0.67
CA GLU A 307 9.59 -1.45 -0.47
C GLU A 307 10.26 -0.83 0.75
N ILE A 308 10.35 0.49 0.77
CA ILE A 308 10.87 1.24 1.91
C ILE A 308 10.00 2.44 2.24
N LYS A 309 9.88 2.70 3.54
CA LYS A 309 9.36 3.95 4.11
C LYS A 309 10.53 4.66 4.78
N ILE A 310 10.91 5.80 4.21
CA ILE A 310 11.91 6.69 4.82
C ILE A 310 11.13 7.63 5.74
N TYR A 311 11.40 7.57 7.03
CA TYR A 311 10.72 8.35 8.08
C TYR A 311 11.75 9.11 8.90
N PRO A 312 12.19 10.30 8.44
CA PRO A 312 13.04 11.15 9.28
C PRO A 312 12.44 11.32 10.66
N CYS A 313 13.26 11.14 11.69
CA CYS A 313 12.84 11.27 13.07
C CYS A 313 12.21 12.65 13.29
N SER A 314 11.03 12.68 13.90
CA SER A 314 10.33 13.93 14.23
C SER A 314 10.33 14.07 15.75
N LEU A 315 10.77 15.23 16.25
CA LEU A 315 10.83 15.50 17.69
C LEU A 315 9.43 15.86 18.21
N LEU A 316 8.88 15.03 19.08
CA LEU A 316 7.55 15.20 19.67
C LEU A 316 7.68 15.36 21.18
N SER A 317 6.91 16.28 21.77
CA SER A 317 6.98 16.59 23.20
C SER A 317 6.52 15.44 24.11
N ASN A 318 5.73 14.51 23.58
CA ASN A 318 5.25 13.30 24.28
C ASN A 318 6.11 12.06 24.01
N ALA A 319 7.33 12.23 23.49
CA ALA A 319 8.32 11.18 23.33
C ALA A 319 9.51 11.46 24.28
N GLU A 320 10.13 10.41 24.81
CA GLU A 320 11.28 10.52 25.73
C GLU A 320 12.48 11.25 25.08
N LEU A 321 12.62 11.15 23.75
CA LEU A 321 13.62 11.89 22.96
C LEU A 321 13.55 13.42 23.17
N TYR A 322 12.38 13.95 23.55
CA TYR A 322 12.23 15.37 23.89
C TYR A 322 13.15 15.79 25.05
N GLU A 323 13.32 14.94 26.06
CA GLU A 323 14.18 15.22 27.21
C GLU A 323 15.66 15.26 26.80
N TYR A 324 16.07 14.38 25.89
CA TYR A 324 17.43 14.40 25.30
C TYR A 324 17.69 15.70 24.54
N TRP A 325 16.70 16.18 23.77
CA TRP A 325 16.79 17.48 23.11
C TRP A 325 16.89 18.64 24.11
N GLN A 326 16.11 18.63 25.18
CA GLN A 326 16.17 19.67 26.22
C GLN A 326 17.55 19.75 26.91
N ARG A 327 18.25 18.62 27.01
CA ARG A 327 19.64 18.55 27.52
C ARG A 327 20.71 18.90 26.47
N GLY A 328 20.32 19.16 25.22
CA GLY A 328 21.23 19.45 24.12
C GLY A 328 21.91 18.22 23.50
N GLU A 329 21.48 17.01 23.85
CA GLU A 329 22.06 15.74 23.40
C GLU A 329 21.54 15.30 22.02
N TYR A 330 20.44 15.88 21.55
CA TYR A 330 19.82 15.61 20.26
C TYR A 330 19.54 16.89 19.50
N GLN A 331 19.84 16.90 18.20
CA GLN A 331 19.48 17.99 17.29
C GLN A 331 18.81 17.41 16.03
N PRO A 332 17.55 17.81 15.74
CA PRO A 332 16.92 17.48 14.47
C PRO A 332 17.70 18.05 13.28
N TYR A 333 17.71 17.34 12.16
CA TYR A 333 18.30 17.85 10.92
C TYR A 333 17.49 19.03 10.36
N SER A 334 18.20 19.96 9.71
CA SER A 334 17.56 21.02 8.93
C SER A 334 16.90 20.46 7.67
N ASP A 335 16.02 21.26 7.07
CA ASP A 335 15.36 20.91 5.81
C ASP A 335 16.37 20.65 4.69
N GLU A 336 17.43 21.45 4.60
CA GLU A 336 18.48 21.31 3.58
C GLU A 336 19.19 19.95 3.72
N VAL A 337 19.58 19.59 4.95
CA VAL A 337 20.24 18.31 5.23
C VAL A 337 19.33 17.14 4.87
N LEU A 338 18.05 17.20 5.24
CA LEU A 338 17.07 16.17 4.91
C LEU A 338 16.81 16.05 3.41
N ILE A 339 16.74 17.17 2.69
CA ILE A 339 16.57 17.18 1.24
C ILE A 339 17.76 16.48 0.58
N GLU A 340 18.99 16.79 0.97
CA GLU A 340 20.19 16.16 0.43
C GLU A 340 20.28 14.67 0.77
N LEU A 341 20.01 14.30 2.03
CA LEU A 341 20.01 12.91 2.47
C LEU A 341 18.98 12.08 1.69
N VAL A 342 17.73 12.55 1.63
CA VAL A 342 16.67 11.83 0.91
C VAL A 342 16.95 11.82 -0.60
N ALA A 343 17.53 12.88 -1.17
CA ALA A 343 17.96 12.87 -2.57
C ALA A 343 18.99 11.76 -2.84
N ALA A 344 20.01 11.62 -1.98
CA ALA A 344 21.01 10.56 -2.07
C ALA A 344 20.37 9.17 -1.94
N CYS A 345 19.54 8.95 -0.91
CA CYS A 345 18.81 7.69 -0.73
C CYS A 345 17.99 7.31 -1.98
N LYS A 346 17.30 8.29 -2.59
CA LYS A 346 16.50 8.07 -3.80
C LYS A 346 17.33 7.71 -5.03
N LEU A 347 18.58 8.18 -5.13
CA LEU A 347 19.48 7.83 -6.22
C LEU A 347 20.09 6.45 -6.04
N ASN A 348 20.33 6.04 -4.79
CA ASN A 348 20.87 4.71 -4.49
C ASN A 348 19.79 3.60 -4.45
N THR A 349 18.50 3.95 -4.41
CA THR A 349 17.41 2.96 -4.38
C THR A 349 17.35 2.14 -5.69
N PRO A 350 17.46 0.79 -5.63
CA PRO A 350 17.38 -0.08 -6.81
C PRO A 350 16.05 0.01 -7.56
N GLU A 351 16.08 -0.37 -8.84
CA GLU A 351 14.92 -0.28 -9.73
C GLU A 351 13.74 -1.17 -9.31
N TYR A 352 14.03 -2.29 -8.62
CA TYR A 352 13.02 -3.20 -8.07
C TYR A 352 12.37 -2.67 -6.78
N CYS A 353 12.94 -1.67 -6.10
CA CYS A 353 12.43 -1.23 -4.82
C CYS A 353 11.41 -0.09 -4.99
N ARG A 354 10.35 -0.10 -4.18
CA ARG A 354 9.37 0.99 -4.12
C ARG A 354 9.56 1.86 -2.88
N ILE A 355 9.81 3.14 -3.07
CA ILE A 355 9.78 4.11 -1.95
C ILE A 355 8.33 4.55 -1.72
N ASN A 356 7.70 3.98 -0.69
CA ASN A 356 6.31 4.23 -0.34
C ASN A 356 6.10 5.66 0.16
N ARG A 357 6.91 6.06 1.14
CA ARG A 357 6.89 7.39 1.75
C ARG A 357 8.32 7.87 2.01
N VAL A 358 8.50 9.20 2.03
CA VAL A 358 9.76 9.85 2.41
C VAL A 358 9.63 10.70 3.67
N TYR A 359 8.44 10.70 4.25
CA TYR A 359 8.09 11.50 5.41
C TYR A 359 6.85 10.90 6.07
N ARG A 360 6.71 11.06 7.37
CA ARG A 360 5.54 10.60 8.13
C ARG A 360 4.50 11.71 8.21
N ASP A 361 3.22 11.36 8.16
CA ASP A 361 2.12 12.33 8.22
C ASP A 361 1.87 12.77 9.68
N ILE A 362 2.88 13.31 10.37
CA ILE A 362 2.73 13.91 11.70
C ILE A 362 2.22 15.35 11.53
N PRO A 363 1.15 15.75 12.24
CA PRO A 363 0.70 17.14 12.23
C PRO A 363 1.81 18.11 12.66
N ALA A 364 2.06 19.14 11.86
CA ALA A 364 3.12 20.12 12.13
C ALA A 364 3.07 20.74 13.54
N PRO A 365 1.88 21.04 14.13
CA PRO A 365 1.82 21.55 15.51
C PRO A 365 2.41 20.62 16.58
N ASN A 366 2.52 19.32 16.31
CA ASN A 366 3.09 18.35 17.25
C ASN A 366 4.62 18.25 17.13
N ILE A 367 5.21 18.80 16.07
CA ILE A 367 6.66 18.78 15.85
C ILE A 367 7.25 19.96 16.60
N VAL A 368 8.03 19.68 17.64
CA VAL A 368 8.63 20.70 18.52
C VAL A 368 9.67 21.52 17.74
N VAL A 369 10.65 20.83 17.13
CA VAL A 369 11.73 21.39 16.32
C VAL A 369 12.08 20.40 15.21
N GLY A 370 12.49 20.91 14.06
CA GLY A 370 12.89 20.13 12.90
C GLY A 370 12.02 20.43 11.67
N SER A 371 12.11 19.57 10.68
CA SER A 371 11.34 19.73 9.44
C SER A 371 9.84 19.63 9.69
N THR A 372 9.07 20.52 9.07
CA THR A 372 7.59 20.43 8.96
C THR A 372 7.15 20.27 7.49
N LEU A 373 8.10 19.94 6.60
CA LEU A 373 7.88 19.84 5.16
C LEU A 373 7.03 18.60 4.79
N SER A 374 5.72 18.74 4.94
CA SER A 374 4.74 17.71 4.51
C SER A 374 4.84 17.34 3.02
N ASN A 375 5.46 18.20 2.20
CA ASN A 375 5.69 18.00 0.76
C ASN A 375 7.14 17.60 0.41
N LEU A 376 7.95 17.11 1.35
CA LEU A 376 9.38 16.77 1.17
C LEU A 376 9.67 15.98 -0.12
N ARG A 377 8.80 15.02 -0.48
CA ARG A 377 8.94 14.26 -1.74
C ARG A 377 9.00 15.15 -2.97
N GLN A 378 8.11 16.13 -3.04
CA GLN A 378 8.01 17.03 -4.19
C GLN A 378 9.23 17.94 -4.26
N VAL A 379 9.70 18.43 -3.09
CA VAL A 379 10.91 19.25 -2.99
C VAL A 379 12.12 18.47 -3.49
N VAL A 380 12.37 17.27 -2.95
CA VAL A 380 13.47 16.40 -3.37
C VAL A 380 13.39 16.06 -4.87
N GLN A 381 12.19 15.79 -5.40
CA GLN A 381 12.01 15.53 -6.83
C GLN A 381 12.38 16.74 -7.70
N ARG A 382 12.04 17.96 -7.26
CA ARG A 382 12.46 19.18 -7.96
C ARG A 382 13.97 19.34 -7.89
N THR A 383 14.59 19.13 -6.72
CA THR A 383 16.04 19.21 -6.54
C THR A 383 16.78 18.27 -7.50
N LEU A 384 16.40 17.00 -7.54
CA LEU A 384 16.98 16.01 -8.47
C LEU A 384 16.80 16.43 -9.93
N LYS A 385 15.61 16.93 -10.29
CA LYS A 385 15.33 17.40 -11.66
C LYS A 385 16.22 18.58 -12.06
N HIS A 386 16.44 19.55 -11.19
CA HIS A 386 17.34 20.69 -11.46
C HIS A 386 18.79 20.24 -11.65
N ARG A 387 19.20 19.14 -11.02
CA ARG A 387 20.52 18.51 -11.18
C ARG A 387 20.63 17.57 -12.38
N GLY A 388 19.58 17.43 -13.19
CA GLY A 388 19.55 16.45 -14.29
C GLY A 388 19.54 14.98 -13.83
N GLN A 389 19.29 14.74 -12.54
CA GLN A 389 19.29 13.40 -11.93
C GLN A 389 17.88 12.82 -11.89
N LYS A 390 17.76 11.49 -11.96
CA LYS A 390 16.48 10.78 -11.92
C LYS A 390 16.55 9.59 -10.97
N CYS A 391 15.56 9.50 -10.07
CA CYS A 391 15.35 8.33 -9.23
C CYS A 391 14.68 7.21 -10.02
N LYS A 392 15.21 5.99 -9.93
CA LYS A 392 14.72 4.82 -10.67
C LYS A 392 13.83 3.87 -9.88
N CYS A 393 13.51 4.18 -8.63
CA CYS A 393 12.59 3.37 -7.82
C CYS A 393 11.22 3.20 -8.52
N ILE A 394 10.50 2.12 -8.23
CA ILE A 394 9.19 1.80 -8.83
C ILE A 394 8.26 3.02 -8.85
N ARG A 395 8.09 3.71 -7.71
CA ARG A 395 7.16 4.83 -7.55
C ARG A 395 7.45 6.04 -8.47
N CYS A 396 8.70 6.18 -8.91
CA CYS A 396 9.13 7.23 -9.84
C CYS A 396 8.94 6.82 -11.30
N ARG A 397 8.77 5.53 -11.60
CA ARG A 397 8.59 4.98 -12.95
C ARG A 397 7.16 4.52 -13.25
N GLU A 398 6.26 4.37 -12.28
CA GLU A 398 4.87 3.92 -12.52
C GLU A 398 4.20 4.72 -13.65
N VAL A 399 3.58 4.02 -14.62
CA VAL A 399 2.69 4.66 -15.58
C VAL A 399 1.50 5.27 -14.82
N ARG A 400 1.34 6.59 -14.91
CA ARG A 400 0.21 7.32 -14.30
C ARG A 400 -0.85 7.58 -15.35
N ASP A 401 -0.99 8.82 -15.79
CA ASP A 401 -1.93 9.21 -16.85
C ASP A 401 -1.36 8.99 -18.27
N ILE A 402 -0.20 8.34 -18.38
CA ILE A 402 0.47 8.07 -19.66
C ILE A 402 -0.27 6.94 -20.37
N THR A 403 -0.80 7.23 -21.55
CA THR A 403 -1.36 6.21 -22.46
C THR A 403 -0.24 5.52 -23.22
N PHE A 404 -0.24 4.19 -23.26
CA PHE A 404 0.71 3.39 -24.02
C PHE A 404 0.00 2.29 -24.79
N GLN A 405 0.59 1.78 -25.87
CA GLN A 405 0.09 0.59 -26.56
C GLN A 405 0.72 -0.65 -25.95
N SER A 406 -0.09 -1.68 -25.64
CA SER A 406 0.33 -2.94 -25.01
C SER A 406 1.45 -3.65 -25.77
N ASP A 407 1.44 -3.55 -27.10
CA ASP A 407 2.30 -4.32 -27.99
C ASP A 407 3.71 -3.73 -28.08
N ASN A 408 3.91 -2.52 -27.56
CA ASN A 408 5.18 -1.80 -27.56
C ASN A 408 5.93 -1.88 -26.21
N LEU A 409 5.49 -2.76 -25.29
CA LEU A 409 6.13 -2.92 -23.99
C LEU A 409 7.32 -3.90 -24.05
N ILE A 410 8.45 -3.41 -23.55
CA ILE A 410 9.70 -4.15 -23.38
C ILE A 410 9.58 -4.96 -22.09
N LEU A 411 9.90 -6.25 -22.16
CA LEU A 411 10.00 -7.11 -20.99
C LEU A 411 11.45 -7.12 -20.54
N ASP A 412 11.72 -6.62 -19.34
CA ASP A 412 13.03 -6.64 -18.71
C ASP A 412 13.01 -7.60 -17.51
N ASP A 413 14.12 -8.27 -17.27
CA ASP A 413 14.36 -9.11 -16.10
C ASP A 413 15.59 -8.60 -15.35
N LEU A 414 15.36 -7.98 -14.18
CA LEU A 414 16.42 -7.58 -13.28
C LEU A 414 16.63 -8.67 -12.23
N VAL A 415 17.71 -9.44 -12.40
CA VAL A 415 18.09 -10.53 -11.50
C VAL A 415 19.01 -10.01 -10.39
N TYR A 416 18.77 -10.42 -9.15
CA TYR A 416 19.65 -10.14 -8.02
C TYR A 416 19.63 -11.26 -6.99
N GLU A 417 20.77 -11.49 -6.33
CA GLU A 417 20.89 -12.53 -5.31
C GLU A 417 20.61 -11.96 -3.91
N THR A 418 19.87 -12.73 -3.13
CA THR A 418 19.66 -12.51 -1.69
C THR A 418 20.37 -13.60 -0.87
N SER A 419 20.27 -13.55 0.46
CA SER A 419 20.80 -14.61 1.32
C SER A 419 20.11 -15.97 1.10
N PHE A 420 18.91 -16.01 0.53
CA PHE A 420 18.06 -17.21 0.47
C PHE A 420 17.64 -17.62 -0.95
N SER A 421 17.59 -16.68 -1.88
CA SER A 421 17.03 -16.87 -3.22
C SER A 421 17.73 -16.01 -4.27
N GLU A 422 17.70 -16.49 -5.51
CA GLU A 422 17.83 -15.64 -6.70
C GLU A 422 16.47 -14.99 -6.97
N GLU A 423 16.42 -13.66 -7.01
CA GLU A 423 15.21 -12.88 -7.23
C GLU A 423 15.20 -12.31 -8.64
N HIS A 424 14.07 -12.48 -9.33
CA HIS A 424 13.79 -11.89 -10.63
C HIS A 424 12.71 -10.83 -10.49
N PHE A 425 13.05 -9.59 -10.86
CA PHE A 425 12.09 -8.51 -11.02
C PHE A 425 11.74 -8.37 -12.51
N LEU A 426 10.71 -9.12 -12.93
CA LEU A 426 10.17 -9.07 -14.28
C LEU A 426 9.34 -7.81 -14.44
N SER A 427 9.65 -6.96 -15.40
CA SER A 427 8.94 -5.69 -15.61
C SER A 427 8.58 -5.46 -17.06
N LEU A 428 7.38 -4.90 -17.28
CA LEU A 428 6.92 -4.45 -18.58
C LEU A 428 7.05 -2.94 -18.63
N ASN A 429 8.00 -2.44 -19.43
CA ASN A 429 8.36 -1.03 -19.51
C ASN A 429 7.99 -0.42 -20.87
N THR A 430 7.59 0.84 -20.88
CA THR A 430 7.49 1.64 -22.11
C THR A 430 8.89 1.95 -22.63
N LYS A 431 9.01 2.36 -23.91
CA LYS A 431 10.29 2.83 -24.48
C LYS A 431 10.96 3.94 -23.67
N ASP A 432 10.17 4.80 -23.02
CA ASP A 432 10.66 5.89 -22.17
C ASP A 432 11.00 5.47 -20.73
N GLY A 433 10.95 4.16 -20.41
CA GLY A 433 11.31 3.61 -19.10
C GLY A 433 10.21 3.67 -18.03
N TYR A 434 8.97 3.98 -18.39
CA TYR A 434 7.83 3.91 -17.46
C TYR A 434 7.32 2.47 -17.30
N LEU A 435 6.95 2.12 -16.08
CA LEU A 435 6.58 0.79 -15.64
C LEU A 435 5.07 0.56 -15.78
N ALA A 436 4.67 -0.31 -16.69
CA ALA A 436 3.28 -0.70 -16.95
C ALA A 436 2.79 -1.86 -16.06
N GLY A 437 3.71 -2.72 -15.63
CA GLY A 437 3.43 -3.80 -14.70
C GLY A 437 4.71 -4.57 -14.37
N TYR A 438 4.68 -5.35 -13.29
CA TYR A 438 5.81 -6.16 -12.88
C TYR A 438 5.38 -7.40 -12.09
N LEU A 439 6.30 -8.35 -11.98
CA LEU A 439 6.18 -9.55 -11.17
C LEU A 439 7.49 -9.79 -10.41
N ARG A 440 7.39 -10.18 -9.14
CA ARG A 440 8.53 -10.65 -8.33
C ARG A 440 8.51 -12.17 -8.27
N LEU A 441 9.53 -12.80 -8.83
CA LEU A 441 9.75 -14.23 -8.77
C LEU A 441 10.98 -14.50 -7.91
N SER A 442 10.86 -15.42 -6.95
CA SER A 442 11.94 -15.87 -6.10
C SER A 442 12.23 -17.33 -6.41
N LEU A 443 13.49 -17.65 -6.66
CA LEU A 443 14.02 -18.99 -6.86
C LEU A 443 14.87 -19.35 -5.63
N PRO A 444 14.32 -20.12 -4.66
CA PRO A 444 15.07 -20.53 -3.47
C PRO A 444 16.34 -21.31 -3.84
N ILE A 445 17.51 -20.88 -3.35
CA ILE A 445 18.79 -21.57 -3.58
C ILE A 445 19.12 -22.57 -2.46
N ARG A 446 18.35 -22.54 -1.37
CA ARG A 446 18.41 -23.50 -0.27
C ARG A 446 17.03 -23.82 0.25
N LYS A 447 16.91 -24.91 0.99
CA LYS A 447 15.66 -25.28 1.67
C LYS A 447 15.37 -24.26 2.77
N ASN A 448 14.10 -23.86 2.92
CA ASN A 448 13.69 -23.06 4.08
C ASN A 448 13.48 -23.97 5.30
N ASP A 449 13.60 -23.37 6.49
CA ASP A 449 13.27 -24.02 7.76
C ASP A 449 11.76 -23.95 8.05
N LEU A 450 10.97 -23.49 7.07
CA LEU A 450 9.52 -23.38 7.20
C LEU A 450 8.89 -24.72 6.83
N ASN A 451 8.09 -25.28 7.73
CA ASN A 451 7.38 -26.53 7.48
C ASN A 451 6.09 -26.31 6.66
N ILE A 452 6.17 -25.60 5.53
CA ILE A 452 5.02 -25.26 4.68
C ILE A 452 5.02 -26.14 3.43
N GLU A 453 4.29 -27.26 3.50
CA GLU A 453 4.24 -28.28 2.45
C GLU A 453 3.91 -27.71 1.05
N ALA A 454 2.96 -26.77 1.00
CA ALA A 454 2.50 -26.15 -0.25
C ALA A 454 3.64 -25.55 -1.09
N ILE A 455 4.69 -25.01 -0.45
CA ILE A 455 5.80 -24.32 -1.10
C ILE A 455 7.13 -25.06 -1.04
N ASN A 456 7.15 -26.30 -0.53
CA ASN A 456 8.36 -27.13 -0.55
C ASN A 456 8.89 -27.33 -1.98
N ASN A 457 10.16 -26.99 -2.22
CA ASN A 457 10.80 -27.07 -3.54
C ASN A 457 10.03 -26.33 -4.65
N ALA A 458 9.42 -25.18 -4.32
CA ALA A 458 8.71 -24.35 -5.28
C ALA A 458 9.46 -23.06 -5.60
N ALA A 459 9.34 -22.62 -6.85
CA ALA A 459 9.57 -21.22 -7.19
C ALA A 459 8.39 -20.38 -6.66
N LEU A 460 8.65 -19.15 -6.21
CA LEU A 460 7.64 -18.32 -5.53
C LEU A 460 7.36 -17.04 -6.29
N VAL A 461 6.10 -16.84 -6.69
CA VAL A 461 5.62 -15.52 -7.11
C VAL A 461 5.18 -14.75 -5.88
N ARG A 462 5.94 -13.70 -5.56
CA ARG A 462 5.79 -12.87 -4.35
C ARG A 462 4.88 -11.68 -4.57
N GLU A 463 4.80 -11.20 -5.81
CA GLU A 463 3.96 -10.08 -6.19
C GLU A 463 3.68 -10.11 -7.69
N LEU A 464 2.44 -9.81 -8.09
CA LEU A 464 2.08 -9.42 -9.46
C LEU A 464 1.32 -8.09 -9.38
N HIS A 465 1.81 -7.08 -10.09
CA HIS A 465 1.17 -5.77 -10.14
C HIS A 465 1.07 -5.28 -11.58
N VAL A 466 -0.11 -4.82 -12.00
CA VAL A 466 -0.31 -4.20 -13.32
C VAL A 466 -0.93 -2.82 -13.09
N TYR A 467 -0.25 -1.79 -13.57
CA TYR A 467 -0.71 -0.41 -13.46
C TYR A 467 -1.73 -0.12 -14.55
N GLY A 468 -2.81 0.56 -14.19
CA GLY A 468 -3.88 0.92 -15.12
C GLY A 468 -5.20 1.15 -14.40
N ALA A 469 -6.16 1.80 -15.09
CA ALA A 469 -7.54 1.80 -14.63
C ALA A 469 -8.03 0.34 -14.69
N ALA A 470 -8.07 -0.29 -13.53
CA ALA A 470 -8.58 -1.65 -13.37
C ALA A 470 -9.94 -1.77 -14.07
N LEU A 471 -10.07 -2.77 -14.95
CA LEU A 471 -11.39 -3.29 -15.29
C LEU A 471 -12.10 -3.68 -13.99
N PRO A 472 -13.36 -3.27 -13.79
CA PRO A 472 -14.24 -3.91 -12.82
C PRO A 472 -14.19 -5.42 -13.06
N ILE A 473 -14.01 -6.20 -11.99
CA ILE A 473 -13.91 -7.65 -12.09
C ILE A 473 -15.17 -8.20 -12.79
N GLY A 474 -14.99 -8.91 -13.90
CA GLY A 474 -16.09 -9.56 -14.64
C GLY A 474 -16.79 -8.72 -15.72
N LYS A 475 -16.44 -7.44 -15.92
CA LYS A 475 -16.98 -6.65 -17.05
C LYS A 475 -15.97 -6.56 -18.20
N TYR A 476 -16.44 -6.70 -19.43
CA TYR A 476 -15.69 -6.35 -20.64
C TYR A 476 -15.91 -4.86 -20.93
N GLY A 477 -15.03 -3.99 -20.43
CA GLY A 477 -15.06 -2.57 -20.76
C GLY A 477 -14.54 -2.31 -22.17
N SER A 478 -15.26 -1.51 -22.96
CA SER A 478 -14.91 -1.05 -24.32
C SER A 478 -13.99 0.18 -24.33
N ASP A 479 -13.58 0.68 -23.16
CA ASP A 479 -12.74 1.88 -23.06
C ASP A 479 -11.29 1.65 -23.50
N ARG A 480 -10.74 2.59 -24.28
CA ARG A 480 -9.37 2.51 -24.85
C ARG A 480 -8.25 2.27 -23.82
N LYS A 481 -8.33 2.85 -22.61
CA LYS A 481 -7.34 2.62 -21.52
C LYS A 481 -7.44 1.20 -20.97
N THR A 482 -8.64 0.71 -20.88
CA THR A 482 -9.01 -0.58 -20.33
C THR A 482 -8.59 -1.75 -21.22
N ALA A 483 -8.62 -1.54 -22.54
CA ALA A 483 -8.07 -2.46 -23.53
C ALA A 483 -6.53 -2.59 -23.46
N GLN A 484 -5.79 -1.56 -23.04
CA GLN A 484 -4.32 -1.54 -23.00
C GLN A 484 -3.71 -2.49 -21.95
N HIS A 485 -4.46 -2.83 -20.90
CA HIS A 485 -3.96 -3.65 -19.78
C HIS A 485 -4.32 -5.14 -19.89
N ARG A 486 -5.07 -5.53 -20.93
CA ARG A 486 -5.54 -6.90 -21.12
C ARG A 486 -4.36 -7.81 -21.44
N GLY A 487 -4.12 -8.81 -20.59
CA GLY A 487 -3.11 -9.85 -20.85
C GLY A 487 -1.70 -9.57 -20.29
N LEU A 488 -1.39 -8.37 -19.81
CA LEU A 488 -0.06 -8.06 -19.24
C LEU A 488 0.29 -8.97 -18.05
N GLY A 489 -0.66 -9.16 -17.13
CA GLY A 489 -0.46 -10.08 -16.00
C GLY A 489 -0.30 -11.54 -16.41
N LYS A 490 -0.96 -11.97 -17.50
CA LYS A 490 -0.78 -13.32 -18.07
C LYS A 490 0.62 -13.45 -18.68
N ARG A 491 1.09 -12.44 -19.42
CA ARG A 491 2.45 -12.42 -20.00
C ARG A 491 3.52 -12.53 -18.91
N LEU A 492 3.39 -11.79 -17.81
CA LEU A 492 4.32 -11.86 -16.68
C LEU A 492 4.32 -13.25 -16.01
N ILE A 493 3.15 -13.82 -15.72
CA ILE A 493 3.04 -15.17 -15.14
C ILE A 493 3.68 -16.22 -16.06
N ASN A 494 3.39 -16.19 -17.37
CA ASN A 494 3.95 -17.15 -18.31
C ASN A 494 5.48 -17.09 -18.35
N ASN A 495 6.08 -15.89 -18.26
CA ASN A 495 7.53 -15.74 -18.18
C ASN A 495 8.07 -16.28 -16.85
N ALA A 496 7.39 -16.03 -15.74
CA ALA A 496 7.78 -16.58 -14.44
C ALA A 496 7.73 -18.12 -14.43
N GLU A 497 6.69 -18.73 -15.01
CA GLU A 497 6.59 -20.19 -15.17
C GLU A 497 7.74 -20.74 -16.02
N LYS A 498 8.09 -20.07 -17.12
CA LYS A 498 9.22 -20.46 -17.98
C LYS A 498 10.56 -20.41 -17.24
N ILE A 499 10.85 -19.31 -16.55
CA ILE A 499 12.08 -19.13 -15.76
C ILE A 499 12.17 -20.19 -14.66
N SER A 500 11.06 -20.42 -13.94
CA SER A 500 10.99 -21.44 -12.88
C SER A 500 11.34 -22.83 -13.42
N LEU A 501 10.76 -23.21 -14.57
CA LEU A 501 11.02 -24.50 -15.19
C LEU A 501 12.48 -24.63 -15.67
N GLN A 502 13.03 -23.57 -16.27
CA GLN A 502 14.43 -23.53 -16.72
C GLN A 502 15.41 -23.65 -15.54
N ALA A 503 15.06 -23.10 -14.39
CA ALA A 503 15.80 -23.26 -13.13
C ALA A 503 15.57 -24.62 -12.43
N GLY A 504 14.78 -25.51 -13.03
CA GLY A 504 14.56 -26.88 -12.52
C GLY A 504 13.43 -27.02 -11.50
N PHE A 505 12.67 -25.96 -11.22
CA PHE A 505 11.50 -26.06 -10.35
C PHE A 505 10.35 -26.74 -11.08
N ARG A 506 9.76 -27.76 -10.44
CA ARG A 506 8.57 -28.48 -10.94
C ARG A 506 7.25 -27.91 -10.41
N LYS A 507 7.35 -26.97 -9.47
CA LYS A 507 6.22 -26.40 -8.75
C LYS A 507 6.41 -24.90 -8.63
N ILE A 508 5.33 -24.16 -8.85
CA ILE A 508 5.29 -22.71 -8.63
C ILE A 508 4.18 -22.39 -7.62
N GLY A 509 4.55 -21.70 -6.54
CA GLY A 509 3.64 -21.22 -5.51
C GLY A 509 3.44 -19.72 -5.61
N ILE A 510 2.22 -19.24 -5.39
CA ILE A 510 1.88 -17.82 -5.38
C ILE A 510 1.27 -17.48 -4.02
N ILE A 511 1.82 -16.44 -3.38
CA ILE A 511 1.27 -15.85 -2.15
C ILE A 511 0.02 -14.99 -2.45
N ALA A 512 -1.00 -15.60 -3.05
CA ALA A 512 -2.19 -14.87 -3.45
C ALA A 512 -2.94 -14.30 -2.23
N SER A 513 -3.42 -13.07 -2.36
CA SER A 513 -4.44 -12.52 -1.48
C SER A 513 -5.77 -13.21 -1.73
N VAL A 514 -6.64 -13.23 -0.72
CA VAL A 514 -7.95 -13.90 -0.77
C VAL A 514 -8.74 -13.49 -2.01
N GLY A 515 -8.88 -12.18 -2.24
CA GLY A 515 -9.63 -11.62 -3.36
C GLY A 515 -9.04 -11.86 -4.76
N THR A 516 -7.82 -12.41 -4.86
CA THR A 516 -7.14 -12.70 -6.14
C THR A 516 -7.04 -14.18 -6.46
N ARG A 517 -7.47 -15.09 -5.58
CA ARG A 517 -7.37 -16.55 -5.79
C ARG A 517 -8.06 -17.00 -7.07
N GLU A 518 -9.25 -16.49 -7.37
CA GLU A 518 -9.99 -16.79 -8.61
C GLU A 518 -9.22 -16.41 -9.89
N TYR A 519 -8.47 -15.31 -9.85
CA TYR A 519 -7.63 -14.91 -10.98
C TYR A 519 -6.58 -15.98 -11.31
N TYR A 520 -6.01 -16.63 -10.29
CA TYR A 520 -5.03 -17.70 -10.46
C TYR A 520 -5.71 -19.06 -10.76
N ARG A 521 -6.89 -19.35 -10.19
CA ARG A 521 -7.68 -20.56 -10.54
C ARG A 521 -7.99 -20.62 -12.03
N ALA A 522 -8.39 -19.49 -12.61
CA ALA A 522 -8.62 -19.37 -14.05
C ALA A 522 -7.37 -19.63 -14.93
N ARG A 523 -6.18 -19.75 -14.32
CA ARG A 523 -4.89 -20.03 -14.99
C ARG A 523 -4.32 -21.40 -14.63
N GLY A 524 -5.12 -22.25 -13.99
CA GLY A 524 -4.75 -23.62 -13.65
C GLY A 524 -4.04 -23.78 -12.30
N TYR A 525 -3.99 -22.75 -11.48
CA TYR A 525 -3.52 -22.87 -10.10
C TYR A 525 -4.62 -23.44 -9.19
N LYS A 526 -4.24 -24.22 -8.19
CA LYS A 526 -5.13 -24.76 -7.16
C LYS A 526 -4.68 -24.26 -5.79
N LEU A 527 -5.64 -24.05 -4.88
CA LEU A 527 -5.31 -23.70 -3.51
C LEU A 527 -4.71 -24.92 -2.81
N SER A 528 -3.51 -24.77 -2.25
CA SER A 528 -2.83 -25.76 -1.40
C SER A 528 -2.34 -25.06 -0.14
N GLY A 529 -2.84 -25.46 1.02
CA GLY A 529 -2.73 -24.67 2.25
C GLY A 529 -3.23 -23.24 2.03
N THR A 530 -2.35 -22.26 2.20
CA THR A 530 -2.65 -20.83 1.98
C THR A 530 -2.10 -20.26 0.67
N TYR A 531 -1.56 -21.09 -0.24
CA TYR A 531 -0.92 -20.66 -1.48
C TYR A 531 -1.67 -21.15 -2.71
N MET A 532 -1.61 -20.39 -3.80
CA MET A 532 -2.07 -20.86 -5.11
C MET A 532 -0.90 -21.56 -5.80
N VAL A 533 -1.03 -22.86 -6.05
CA VAL A 533 0.05 -23.73 -6.53
C VAL A 533 -0.29 -24.32 -7.88
N LYS A 534 0.72 -24.44 -8.75
CA LYS A 534 0.63 -25.13 -10.03
C LYS A 534 1.88 -25.99 -10.24
N GLU A 535 1.67 -27.22 -10.68
CA GLU A 535 2.75 -28.10 -11.13
C GLU A 535 3.14 -27.71 -12.57
N THR A 536 4.41 -27.43 -12.80
CA THR A 536 4.95 -27.12 -14.13
C THR A 536 5.25 -28.44 -14.85
N ASN A 537 4.21 -29.09 -15.40
CA ASN A 537 4.38 -30.29 -16.22
C ASN A 537 4.84 -29.95 -17.63
N ASP A 538 5.87 -30.65 -18.12
CA ASP A 538 6.47 -30.52 -19.47
C ASP A 538 5.46 -30.59 -20.64
N LYS A 539 4.30 -31.22 -20.43
CA LYS A 539 3.33 -31.50 -21.51
C LYS A 539 2.50 -30.29 -21.96
N HIS A 540 2.36 -29.24 -21.14
CA HIS A 540 1.52 -28.08 -21.50
C HIS A 540 2.29 -26.92 -22.16
N MET A 541 3.62 -26.93 -22.15
CA MET A 541 4.44 -25.83 -22.67
C MET A 541 5.00 -26.10 -24.08
N LYS A 542 4.76 -27.28 -24.68
CA LYS A 542 5.11 -27.58 -26.08
C LYS A 542 4.23 -26.90 -27.13
N GLN A 543 3.32 -26.01 -26.74
CA GLN A 543 2.38 -25.34 -27.64
C GLN A 543 2.47 -23.80 -27.67
N TYR A 544 3.56 -23.20 -27.17
CA TYR A 544 3.79 -21.76 -27.27
C TYR A 544 5.16 -21.41 -27.81
#